data_AF-A0A953E8F6-F1
#
_entry.id   AF-A0A953E8F6-F1
#
_cell.length_a   1.000
_cell.length_b   1.000
_cell.length_c   1.000
_cell.angle_alpha   90.00
_cell.angle_beta   90.00
_cell.angle_gamma   90.00
#
_symmetry.space_group_name_H-M   'P 1'
#
loop_
_entity.id
_entity.type
_entity.pdbx_description
1 polymer ?
#
loop_
_entity_poly.entity_id
_entity_poly.type
_entity_poly.pdbx_seq_one_letter_code
_entity_poly.pdbx_strand_id
1 'polypeptide(L)'
;LRHLFISYCFIAALMRRGEALLAIGDISGARRFYERAAEAGSPEAAFAMGRTHDPSALAAMGARGIQPDPEAAAAWYRRAEVLRAAREATPQPGAAQ
;
A
#
# COMPACT_ATOMS: atom_id res chain seq x y z
N LEU A 1 -16.06 -4.82 -20.10
CA LEU A 1 -14.68 -5.18 -19.65
C LEU A 1 -13.66 -4.04 -19.59
N ARG A 2 -13.98 -2.79 -20.01
CA ARG A 2 -13.00 -1.68 -20.07
C ARG A 2 -12.67 -1.04 -18.70
N HIS A 3 -13.56 -1.17 -17.71
CA HIS A 3 -13.41 -0.55 -16.39
C HIS A 3 -12.42 -1.29 -15.46
N LEU A 4 -12.30 -2.62 -15.55
CA LEU A 4 -11.34 -3.37 -14.71
C LEU A 4 -9.88 -3.08 -15.09
N PHE A 5 -9.58 -2.89 -16.38
CA PHE A 5 -8.22 -2.68 -16.86
C PHE A 5 -7.67 -1.30 -16.49
N ILE A 6 -8.54 -0.28 -16.47
CA ILE A 6 -8.19 1.09 -16.05
C ILE A 6 -7.87 1.13 -14.55
N SER A 7 -8.62 0.41 -13.72
CA SER A 7 -8.40 0.37 -12.28
C SER A 7 -7.04 -0.24 -11.91
N TYR A 8 -6.61 -1.30 -12.60
CA TYR A 8 -5.34 -1.97 -12.32
C TYR A 8 -4.11 -1.13 -12.75
N CYS A 9 -4.18 -0.45 -13.90
CA CYS A 9 -3.13 0.47 -14.35
C CYS A 9 -3.06 1.73 -13.47
N PHE A 10 -4.22 2.20 -12.98
CA PHE A 10 -4.30 3.33 -12.04
C PHE A 10 -3.63 3.01 -10.70
N ILE A 11 -3.94 1.86 -10.10
CA ILE A 11 -3.28 1.38 -8.86
C ILE A 11 -1.76 1.26 -9.09
N ALA A 12 -1.33 0.66 -10.20
CA ALA A 12 0.09 0.53 -10.52
C ALA A 12 0.80 1.88 -10.70
N ALA A 13 0.12 2.89 -11.26
CA ALA A 13 0.66 4.24 -11.39
C ALA A 13 0.82 4.93 -10.02
N LEU A 14 -0.16 4.79 -9.13
CA LEU A 14 -0.09 5.30 -7.77
C LEU A 14 1.04 4.64 -6.97
N MET A 15 1.14 3.31 -7.04
CA MET A 15 2.20 2.54 -6.37
C MET A 15 3.59 3.01 -6.81
N ARG A 16 3.85 3.06 -8.12
CA ARG A 16 5.14 3.54 -8.66
C ARG A 16 5.48 4.95 -8.20
N ARG A 17 4.48 5.83 -8.11
CA ARG A 17 4.71 7.20 -7.65
C ARG A 17 5.01 7.26 -6.15
N GLY A 18 4.31 6.46 -5.34
CA GLY A 18 4.59 6.33 -3.91
C GLY A 18 6.00 5.78 -3.65
N GLU A 19 6.39 4.72 -4.37
CA GLU A 19 7.71 4.11 -4.28
C GLU A 19 8.83 5.08 -4.67
N ALA A 20 8.64 5.84 -5.76
CA ALA A 20 9.61 6.84 -6.20
C ALA A 20 9.81 7.96 -5.16
N LEU A 21 8.74 8.39 -4.48
CA LEU A 21 8.83 9.39 -3.42
C LEU A 21 9.50 8.82 -2.17
N LEU A 22 9.16 7.58 -1.82
CA LEU A 22 9.78 6.88 -0.68
C LEU A 22 11.29 6.71 -0.90
N ALA A 23 11.70 6.37 -2.13
CA ALA A 23 13.11 6.17 -2.50
C ALA A 23 13.97 7.44 -2.32
N ILE A 24 13.38 8.63 -2.45
CA ILE A 24 14.07 9.91 -2.21
C ILE A 24 13.85 10.47 -0.80
N GLY A 25 13.21 9.69 0.08
CA GLY A 25 12.95 10.08 1.48
C GLY A 25 11.71 10.95 1.69
N ASP A 26 10.92 11.23 0.65
CA ASP A 26 9.64 11.94 0.79
C ASP A 26 8.53 10.98 1.25
N ILE A 27 8.56 10.68 2.56
CA ILE A 27 7.63 9.76 3.21
C ILE A 27 6.20 10.32 3.22
N SER A 28 6.05 11.62 3.51
CA SER A 28 4.75 12.30 3.50
C SER A 28 4.13 12.32 2.11
N GLY A 29 4.95 12.55 1.08
CA GLY A 29 4.55 12.42 -0.32
C GLY A 29 4.12 11.00 -0.66
N ALA A 30 4.93 10.00 -0.30
CA ALA A 30 4.65 8.59 -0.56
C ALA A 30 3.31 8.13 0.05
N ARG A 31 3.04 8.53 1.31
CA ARG A 31 1.80 8.19 2.03
C ARG A 31 0.54 8.56 1.25
N ARG A 32 0.50 9.73 0.62
CA ARG A 32 -0.68 10.18 -0.16
C ARG A 32 -0.99 9.27 -1.34
N PHE A 33 0.03 8.73 -2.00
CA PHE A 33 -0.16 7.82 -3.13
C PHE A 33 -0.54 6.42 -2.67
N TYR A 34 0.08 5.93 -1.59
CA TYR A 34 -0.28 4.65 -1.01
C TYR A 34 -1.69 4.64 -0.43
N GLU A 35 -2.13 5.71 0.24
CA GLU A 35 -3.49 5.84 0.72
C GLU A 35 -4.51 5.70 -0.43
N ARG A 36 -4.31 6.44 -1.53
CA ARG A 36 -5.19 6.36 -2.70
C ARG A 36 -5.19 4.98 -3.36
N ALA A 37 -4.04 4.31 -3.40
CA ALA A 37 -3.94 2.96 -3.94
C ALA A 37 -4.61 1.92 -3.01
N ALA A 38 -4.53 2.12 -1.70
CA ALA A 38 -5.21 1.28 -0.70
C ALA A 38 -6.74 1.48 -0.71
N GLU A 39 -7.21 2.72 -0.93
CA GLU A 39 -8.62 3.03 -1.20
C GLU A 39 -9.14 2.34 -2.45
N ALA A 40 -8.31 2.25 -3.49
CA ALA A 40 -8.61 1.51 -4.71
C ALA A 40 -8.48 -0.02 -4.57
N GLY A 41 -8.13 -0.51 -3.37
CA GLY A 41 -8.12 -1.93 -3.03
C GLY A 41 -6.77 -2.63 -3.15
N SER A 42 -5.65 -1.92 -3.22
CA SER A 42 -4.32 -2.55 -3.19
C SER A 42 -3.91 -2.96 -1.78
N PRO A 43 -3.77 -4.27 -1.49
CA PRO A 43 -3.20 -4.72 -0.23
C PRO A 43 -1.72 -4.30 -0.08
N GLU A 44 -0.97 -4.24 -1.17
CA GLU A 44 0.42 -3.82 -1.19
C GLU A 44 0.57 -2.35 -0.74
N ALA A 45 -0.34 -1.48 -1.19
CA ALA A 45 -0.37 -0.08 -0.78
C ALA A 45 -0.68 0.11 0.71
N ALA A 46 -1.65 -0.65 1.24
CA ALA A 46 -1.97 -0.64 2.67
C ALA A 46 -0.78 -1.13 3.52
N PHE A 47 -0.06 -2.14 3.05
CA PHE A 47 1.17 -2.61 3.70
C PHE A 47 2.28 -1.54 3.66
N ALA A 48 2.47 -0.88 2.52
CA ALA A 48 3.41 0.22 2.37
C ALA A 48 3.07 1.39 3.31
N MET A 49 1.78 1.74 3.46
CA MET A 49 1.32 2.71 4.47
C MET A 49 1.77 2.31 5.87
N GLY A 50 1.52 1.06 6.28
CA GLY A 50 1.94 0.56 7.59
C GLY A 50 3.44 0.75 7.83
N ARG A 51 4.28 0.40 6.85
CA ARG A 51 5.74 0.61 6.92
C ARG A 51 6.14 2.07 7.08
N THR A 52 5.40 3.01 6.51
CA THR A 52 5.73 4.43 6.69
C THR A 52 5.42 4.95 8.10
N HIS A 53 4.60 4.25 8.88
CA HIS A 53 4.27 4.63 10.27
C HIS A 53 5.04 3.80 11.31
N ASP A 54 5.49 2.61 10.91
CA ASP A 54 6.20 1.67 11.76
C ASP A 54 7.57 2.22 12.21
N PRO A 55 7.84 2.30 13.52
CA PRO A 55 9.13 2.79 14.04
C PRO A 55 10.34 2.03 13.50
N SER A 56 10.24 0.70 13.40
CA SER A 56 11.34 -0.16 12.95
C SER A 56 11.62 0.03 11.47
N ALA A 57 10.56 0.15 10.66
CA ALA A 57 10.70 0.38 9.23
C ALA A 57 11.21 1.81 8.95
N LEU A 58 10.74 2.82 9.68
CA LEU A 58 11.24 4.20 9.59
C LEU A 58 12.73 4.30 9.96
N ALA A 59 13.14 3.59 11.02
CA ALA A 59 14.54 3.51 11.40
C ALA A 59 15.39 2.86 10.30
N ALA A 60 14.92 1.75 9.70
CA ALA A 60 15.59 1.09 8.59
C ALA A 60 15.66 1.96 7.32
N MET A 61 14.68 2.84 7.11
CA MET A 61 14.67 3.81 6.01
C MET A 61 15.55 5.05 6.28
N GLY A 62 16.14 5.18 7.48
CA GLY A 62 16.92 6.35 7.86
C GLY A 62 16.08 7.63 7.95
N ALA A 63 14.77 7.50 8.18
CA ALA A 63 13.85 8.63 8.27
C ALA A 63 14.21 9.51 9.48
N ARG A 64 14.42 10.81 9.24
CA ARG A 64 14.67 11.79 10.31
C ARG A 64 13.55 12.82 10.33
N GLY A 65 13.09 13.19 11.53
CA GLY A 65 12.03 14.19 11.71
C GLY A 65 10.61 13.72 11.37
N ILE A 66 10.43 12.44 11.05
CA ILE A 66 9.10 11.82 10.89
C ILE A 66 8.74 11.12 12.19
N GLN A 67 7.64 11.54 12.81
CA GLN A 67 7.16 10.89 14.03
C GLN A 67 6.55 9.53 13.67
N PRO A 68 7.05 8.42 14.24
CA PRO A 68 6.43 7.11 14.07
C PRO A 68 5.09 7.03 14.79
N ASP A 69 4.22 6.16 14.30
CA ASP A 69 2.90 5.86 14.86
C ASP A 69 2.66 4.34 14.80
N PRO A 70 3.00 3.59 15.86
CA PRO A 70 2.84 2.14 15.90
C PRO A 70 1.38 1.68 15.76
N GLU A 71 0.44 2.47 16.26
CA GLU A 71 -0.99 2.13 16.23
C GLU A 71 -1.53 2.26 14.81
N ALA A 72 -1.21 3.37 14.12
CA ALA A 72 -1.52 3.53 12.71
C ALA A 72 -0.86 2.44 11.86
N ALA A 73 0.40 2.08 12.14
CA ALA A 73 1.09 1.01 11.43
C ALA A 73 0.32 -0.34 11.53
N ALA A 74 -0.07 -0.72 12.76
CA ALA A 74 -0.83 -1.94 13.00
C ALA A 74 -2.20 -1.93 12.31
N ALA A 75 -2.90 -0.79 12.31
CA ALA A 75 -4.17 -0.63 11.62
C ALA A 75 -4.03 -0.82 10.10
N TRP A 76 -2.99 -0.24 9.50
CA TRP A 76 -2.70 -0.38 8.07
C TRP A 76 -2.30 -1.80 7.67
N TYR A 77 -1.47 -2.48 8.48
CA TYR A 77 -1.14 -3.88 8.24
C TYR A 77 -2.38 -4.78 8.29
N ARG A 78 -3.24 -4.59 9.30
CA ARG A 78 -4.52 -5.34 9.37
C ARG A 78 -5.37 -5.09 8.14
N ARG A 79 -5.44 -3.84 7.67
CA ARG A 79 -6.16 -3.49 6.43
C ARG A 79 -5.58 -4.18 5.21
N ALA A 80 -4.26 -4.30 5.11
CA ALA A 80 -3.60 -5.01 4.02
C ALA A 80 -4.03 -6.49 3.96
N GLU A 81 -4.09 -7.16 5.12
CA GLU A 81 -4.57 -8.55 5.20
C GLU A 81 -6.04 -8.68 4.79
N VAL A 82 -6.91 -7.76 5.25
CA VAL A 82 -8.32 -7.74 4.83
C VAL A 82 -8.46 -7.55 3.32
N LEU A 83 -7.70 -6.63 2.72
CA LEU A 83 -7.72 -6.39 1.29
C LEU A 83 -7.18 -7.59 0.49
N ARG A 84 -6.16 -8.28 1.02
CA ARG A 84 -5.60 -9.49 0.41
C ARG A 84 -6.62 -10.62 0.42
N ALA A 85 -7.25 -10.87 1.56
CA ALA A 85 -8.31 -11.86 1.69
C ALA A 85 -9.48 -11.55 0.75
N ALA A 86 -9.88 -10.27 0.62
CA ALA A 86 -10.93 -9.85 -0.31
C ALA A 86 -10.55 -10.09 -1.78
N ARG A 87 -9.28 -9.90 -2.16
CA ARG A 87 -8.77 -10.20 -3.52
C ARG A 87 -8.80 -11.70 -3.81
N GLU A 88 -8.37 -12.51 -2.84
CA GLU A 88 -8.28 -13.97 -2.94
C GLU A 88 -9.64 -14.66 -2.88
N ALA A 89 -10.62 -14.07 -2.19
CA ALA A 89 -12.00 -14.54 -2.17
C ALA A 89 -12.71 -14.42 -3.53
N THR A 90 -12.12 -13.73 -4.51
CA THR A 90 -12.51 -13.86 -5.92
C THR A 90 -11.93 -15.17 -6.45
N PRO A 91 -12.76 -16.21 -6.71
CA PRO A 91 -12.25 -17.43 -7.31
C PRO A 91 -11.66 -17.07 -8.67
N GLN A 92 -10.39 -17.43 -8.90
CA GLN A 92 -9.83 -17.46 -10.25
C GLN A 92 -10.68 -18.44 -11.07
N PRO A 93 -11.40 -18.01 -12.13
CA PRO A 93 -12.07 -18.93 -13.03
C PRO A 93 -10.98 -19.67 -13.82
N GLY A 94 -10.46 -20.76 -13.27
CA GLY A 94 -9.34 -21.51 -13.84
C GLY A 94 -8.63 -22.51 -12.93
N ALA A 95 -8.92 -22.53 -11.62
CA ALA A 95 -8.35 -23.52 -10.68
C ALA A 95 -9.08 -24.88 -10.68
N ALA A 96 -10.00 -25.11 -11.63
CA ALA A 96 -10.55 -26.43 -11.95
C ALA A 96 -10.03 -26.82 -13.35
N GLN A 97 -8.83 -27.38 -13.39
CA GLN A 97 -8.34 -28.22 -14.49
C GLN A 97 -7.95 -29.57 -13.89
#